data_AF-A9D6V5-F1
#
_entry.id   AF-A9D6V5-F1
#
_cell.length_a   1.000
_cell.length_b   1.000
_cell.length_c   1.000
_cell.angle_alpha   90.00
_cell.angle_beta   90.00
_cell.angle_gamma   90.00
#
_symmetry.space_group_name_H-M   'P 1'
#
loop_
_entity.id
_entity.type
_entity.pdbx_description
1 polymer ?
#
loop_
_entity_poly.entity_id
_entity_poly.type
_entity_poly.pdbx_seq_one_letter_code
_entity_poly.pdbx_strand_id
1 'polypeptide(L)'
;MASTLSLPLLLKELRLPAIAKAWPDIALKAVKEQWEPELFLAQLCEIEATHRQEVRLKRLLKESQLPIGKQLSQYDFSEVVGISAVQVKRKASE
;
A
#
# COMPACT_ATOMS: atom_id res chain seq x y z
N MET A 1 -35.10 -1.43 -3.23
CA MET A 1 -34.27 -0.67 -4.18
C MET A 1 -33.01 -0.24 -3.47
N ALA A 2 -31.83 -0.32 -4.09
CA ALA A 2 -30.60 0.17 -3.47
C ALA A 2 -30.72 1.70 -3.29
N SER A 3 -30.51 2.19 -2.06
CA SER A 3 -30.50 3.62 -1.77
C SER A 3 -29.07 4.09 -1.56
N THR A 4 -28.76 5.30 -2.01
CA THR A 4 -27.45 5.92 -1.76
C THR A 4 -27.18 6.08 -0.25
N LEU A 5 -28.24 6.16 0.55
CA LEU A 5 -28.19 6.19 2.02
C LEU A 5 -27.78 4.85 2.63
N SER A 6 -28.07 3.71 1.98
CA SER A 6 -27.64 2.39 2.45
C SER A 6 -26.22 2.04 2.01
N LEU A 7 -25.62 2.81 1.10
CA LEU A 7 -24.28 2.54 0.56
C LEU A 7 -23.20 2.44 1.64
N PRO A 8 -23.08 3.36 2.63
CA PRO A 8 -22.06 3.23 3.68
C PRO A 8 -22.23 1.97 4.53
N LEU A 9 -23.47 1.55 4.79
CA LEU A 9 -23.77 0.33 5.53
C LEU A 9 -23.37 -0.91 4.74
N LEU A 10 -23.73 -0.98 3.45
CA LEU A 10 -23.37 -2.08 2.56
C LEU A 10 -21.85 -2.22 2.39
N LEU A 11 -21.13 -1.10 2.22
CA LEU A 11 -19.67 -1.11 2.12
C LEU A 11 -19.01 -1.61 3.41
N LYS A 12 -19.62 -1.32 4.57
CA LYS A 12 -19.17 -1.85 5.86
C LYS A 12 -19.42 -3.36 5.98
N GLU A 13 -20.59 -3.84 5.56
CA GLU A 13 -20.94 -5.27 5.56
C GLU A 13 -20.01 -6.09 4.65
N LEU A 14 -19.72 -5.56 3.46
CA LEU A 14 -18.78 -6.15 2.50
C LEU A 14 -17.30 -6.01 2.91
N ARG A 15 -17.04 -5.35 4.05
CA ARG A 15 -15.69 -5.08 4.56
C ARG A 15 -14.82 -4.35 3.55
N LEU A 16 -15.33 -3.29 2.91
CA LEU A 16 -14.64 -2.46 1.92
C LEU A 16 -14.25 -1.09 2.53
N PRO A 17 -13.31 -1.03 3.49
CA PRO A 17 -13.02 0.20 4.24
C PRO A 17 -12.38 1.31 3.39
N ALA A 18 -11.59 0.99 2.37
CA ALA A 18 -10.93 2.00 1.55
C ALA A 18 -11.94 2.66 0.62
N ILE A 19 -12.80 1.87 -0.02
CA ILE A 19 -13.93 2.37 -0.81
C ILE A 19 -14.88 3.18 0.06
N ALA A 20 -15.26 2.69 1.25
CA ALA A 20 -16.14 3.40 2.18
C ALA A 20 -15.64 4.82 2.52
N LYS A 21 -14.32 5.01 2.56
CA LYS A 21 -13.70 6.32 2.80
C LYS A 21 -13.58 7.17 1.54
N ALA A 22 -13.26 6.58 0.40
CA ALA A 22 -12.86 7.31 -0.81
C ALA A 22 -14.00 7.54 -1.82
N TRP A 23 -15.09 6.77 -1.76
CA TRP A 23 -16.17 6.84 -2.76
C TRP A 23 -16.82 8.22 -2.94
N PRO A 24 -17.03 9.08 -1.91
CA PRO A 24 -17.68 10.37 -2.12
C PRO A 24 -16.82 11.30 -2.98
N ASP A 25 -15.52 11.36 -2.70
CA ASP A 25 -14.57 12.20 -3.42
C ASP A 25 -14.38 11.72 -4.86
N ILE A 26 -14.33 10.41 -5.06
CA ILE A 26 -14.17 9.81 -6.39
C ILE A 26 -15.46 9.98 -7.21
N ALA A 27 -16.63 9.89 -6.58
CA ALA A 27 -17.89 10.15 -7.27
C ALA A 27 -17.97 11.60 -7.77
N LEU A 28 -17.54 12.57 -6.96
CA LEU A 28 -17.45 13.97 -7.38
C LEU A 28 -16.46 14.17 -8.54
N LYS A 29 -15.31 13.51 -8.49
CA LYS A 29 -14.32 13.54 -9.59
C LYS A 29 -14.85 12.90 -10.87
N ALA A 30 -15.47 11.72 -10.77
CA ALA A 30 -16.03 11.00 -11.91
C ALA A 30 -17.13 11.83 -12.60
N VAL A 31 -17.98 12.52 -11.84
CA VAL A 31 -18.99 13.44 -12.41
C VAL A 31 -18.32 14.62 -13.10
N LYS A 32 -17.31 15.23 -12.48
CA LYS A 32 -16.60 16.40 -13.03
C LYS A 32 -15.86 16.06 -14.33
N GLU A 33 -15.21 14.91 -14.36
CA GLU A 33 -14.38 14.44 -15.47
C GLU A 33 -15.16 13.56 -16.46
N GLN A 34 -16.46 13.36 -16.23
CA GLN A 34 -17.36 12.60 -17.10
C GLN A 34 -16.87 11.17 -17.35
N TRP A 35 -16.42 10.49 -16.29
CA TRP A 35 -15.95 9.12 -16.40
C TRP A 35 -17.06 8.17 -16.80
N GLU A 36 -16.67 7.13 -17.54
CA GLU A 36 -17.52 5.97 -17.77
C GLU A 36 -17.81 5.26 -16.44
N PRO A 37 -19.02 4.72 -16.24
CA PRO A 37 -19.37 3.98 -15.03
C PRO A 37 -18.40 2.82 -14.74
N GLU A 38 -17.91 2.15 -15.78
CA GLU A 38 -16.91 1.08 -15.69
C GLU A 38 -15.60 1.59 -15.10
N LEU A 39 -15.13 2.76 -15.54
CA LEU A 39 -13.90 3.38 -15.03
C LEU A 39 -14.04 3.79 -13.56
N PHE A 40 -15.19 4.36 -13.19
CA PHE A 40 -15.49 4.69 -11.80
C PHE A 40 -15.43 3.45 -10.90
N LEU A 41 -16.05 2.35 -11.32
CA LEU A 41 -16.02 1.10 -10.57
C LEU A 41 -14.59 0.52 -10.49
N ALA A 42 -13.86 0.50 -11.61
CA ALA A 42 -12.48 0.03 -11.65
C ALA A 42 -11.57 0.81 -10.69
N GLN A 43 -11.69 2.14 -10.67
CA GLN A 43 -10.92 3.00 -9.77
C GLN A 43 -11.18 2.69 -8.29
N LEU A 44 -12.45 2.48 -7.91
CA LEU A 44 -12.79 2.10 -6.54
C LEU A 44 -12.19 0.75 -6.17
N CYS A 45 -12.29 -0.24 -7.06
CA CYS A 45 -11.70 -1.56 -6.86
C CYS A 45 -10.18 -1.51 -6.73
N GLU A 46 -9.51 -0.69 -7.53
CA GLU A 46 -8.05 -0.51 -7.48
C GLU A 46 -7.59 0.06 -6.13
N ILE A 47 -8.31 1.06 -5.61
CA ILE A 47 -8.02 1.67 -4.31
C ILE A 47 -8.15 0.65 -3.18
N GLU A 48 -9.19 -0.18 -3.23
CA GLU A 48 -9.39 -1.24 -2.24
C GLU A 48 -8.31 -2.31 -2.32
N ALA A 49 -7.97 -2.75 -3.53
CA ALA A 49 -6.94 -3.76 -3.75
C ALA A 49 -5.58 -3.27 -3.25
N THR A 50 -5.21 -2.04 -3.59
CA THR A 50 -3.96 -1.40 -3.17
C THR A 50 -3.91 -1.27 -1.65
N HIS A 51 -5.00 -0.79 -1.03
CA HIS A 51 -5.09 -0.68 0.42
C HIS A 51 -4.88 -2.03 1.12
N ARG A 52 -5.49 -3.11 0.62
CA ARG A 52 -5.32 -4.45 1.19
C ARG A 52 -3.90 -4.97 1.03
N GLN A 53 -3.28 -4.71 -0.11
CA GLN A 53 -1.88 -5.07 -0.35
C GLN A 53 -0.95 -4.35 0.63
N GLU A 54 -1.13 -3.04 0.82
CA GLU A 54 -0.36 -2.25 1.78
C GLU A 54 -0.53 -2.75 3.22
N VAL A 55 -1.77 -3.01 3.65
CA VAL A 55 -2.06 -3.51 5.00
C VAL A 55 -1.43 -4.90 5.19
N ARG A 56 -1.54 -5.77 4.19
CA ARG A 56 -0.90 -7.09 4.21
C ARG A 56 0.62 -6.95 4.33
N LEU A 57 1.24 -6.08 3.54
CA LEU A 57 2.67 -5.83 3.56
C LEU A 57 3.12 -5.27 4.92
N LYS A 58 2.42 -4.26 5.46
CA LYS A 58 2.69 -3.70 6.79
C LYS A 58 2.60 -4.76 7.89
N ARG A 59 1.58 -5.64 7.81
CA ARG A 59 1.44 -6.77 8.74
C ARG A 59 2.63 -7.73 8.63
N LEU A 60 2.98 -8.16 7.41
CA LEU A 60 4.11 -9.07 7.18
C LEU A 60 5.44 -8.45 7.67
N LEU A 61 5.67 -7.15 7.41
CA LEU A 61 6.84 -6.45 7.92
C LEU A 61 6.86 -6.43 9.45
N LYS A 62 5.73 -6.13 10.10
CA LYS A 62 5.64 -6.15 11.56
C LYS A 62 5.88 -7.56 12.13
N GLU A 63 5.28 -8.59 11.53
CA GLU A 63 5.41 -9.99 11.95
C GLU A 63 6.82 -10.54 11.71
N SER A 64 7.50 -10.08 10.66
CA SER A 64 8.86 -10.50 10.34
C SER A 64 9.90 -10.11 11.40
N GLN A 65 9.54 -9.21 12.33
CA GLN A 65 10.42 -8.71 13.41
C GLN A 65 11.79 -8.30 12.86
N LEU A 66 11.82 -7.81 11.63
CA LEU A 66 13.06 -7.38 10.99
C LEU A 66 13.64 -6.24 11.84
N PRO A 67 14.91 -6.35 12.27
CA PRO A 67 15.55 -5.27 12.99
C PRO A 67 15.51 -4.01 12.14
N ILE A 68 14.99 -2.93 12.73
CA ILE A 68 14.90 -1.61 12.11
C ILE A 68 16.35 -1.16 11.86
N GLY A 69 16.79 -1.22 10.62
CA GLY A 69 18.17 -0.87 10.25
C GLY A 69 19.16 -2.03 10.28
N LYS A 70 18.92 -3.10 9.53
CA LYS A 70 20.03 -3.82 8.90
C LYS A 70 20.38 -3.13 7.59
N GLN A 71 20.87 -1.90 7.69
CA GLN A 71 21.57 -1.28 6.57
C GLN A 71 22.97 -1.90 6.52
N LEU A 72 23.49 -2.21 5.33
CA LEU A 72 24.90 -2.62 5.18
C LEU A 72 25.88 -1.58 5.76
N SER A 73 25.43 -0.33 5.96
CA SER A 73 26.19 0.72 6.65
C SER A 73 26.37 0.51 8.16
N GLN A 74 25.49 -0.26 8.81
CA GLN A 74 25.52 -0.55 10.25
C GLN A 74 26.13 -1.92 10.57
N TYR A 75 26.60 -2.65 9.55
CA TYR A 75 27.26 -3.94 9.75
C TYR A 75 28.70 -3.74 10.25
N ASP A 76 29.09 -4.50 11.27
CA ASP A 76 30.47 -4.50 11.77
C ASP A 76 31.33 -5.41 10.88
N PHE A 77 32.05 -4.79 9.94
CA PHE A 77 32.94 -5.51 9.02
C PHE A 77 34.22 -6.01 9.69
N SER A 78 34.42 -5.77 10.99
CA SER A 78 35.51 -6.40 11.74
C SER A 78 35.25 -7.89 12.04
N GLU A 79 33.99 -8.34 11.97
CA GLU A 79 33.62 -9.75 12.17
C GLU A 79 33.87 -10.65 10.94
N VAL A 80 34.19 -10.07 9.78
CA VAL A 80 34.37 -10.81 8.51
C VAL A 80 35.78 -10.61 7.96
N VAL A 81 36.45 -11.73 7.64
CA VAL A 81 37.75 -11.69 6.96
C VAL A 81 37.54 -11.68 5.45
N GLY A 82 38.04 -10.64 4.78
CA GLY A 82 38.14 -10.58 3.31
C GLY A 82 37.16 -9.65 2.59
N ILE A 83 36.23 -8.98 3.29
CA ILE A 83 35.29 -8.02 2.69
C ILE A 83 35.35 -6.71 3.49
N SER A 84 35.71 -5.61 2.84
CA SER A 84 35.74 -4.28 3.48
C SER A 84 34.48 -3.46 3.21
N ALA A 85 34.08 -2.61 4.15
CA ALA A 85 32.94 -1.70 4.00
C ALA A 85 33.05 -0.82 2.73
N VAL A 86 34.27 -0.48 2.32
CA VAL A 86 34.55 0.33 1.13
C VAL A 86 34.23 -0.42 -0.17
N GLN A 87 34.60 -1.71 -0.24
CA GLN A 87 34.30 -2.56 -1.40
C GLN A 87 32.79 -2.75 -1.59
N VAL A 88 32.06 -2.94 -0.49
CA VAL A 88 30.59 -3.09 -0.50
C VAL A 88 29.91 -1.80 -0.93
N LYS A 89 30.34 -0.63 -0.42
CA LYS A 89 29.78 0.67 -0.83
C LYS A 89 29.97 0.93 -2.32
N ARG A 90 31.16 0.66 -2.86
CA ARG A 90 31.44 0.84 -4.29
C ARG A 90 30.54 -0.01 -5.18
N LYS A 91 30.31 -1.26 -4.79
CA LYS A 91 29.43 -2.22 -5.49
C LYS A 91 27.94 -1.86 -5.40
N ALA A 92 27.51 -1.19 -4.34
CA ALA A 92 26.12 -0.76 -4.17
C ALA A 92 25.78 0.53 -4.96
N SER A 93 26.80 1.25 -5.42
CA SER A 93 26.68 2.48 -6.22
C SER A 93 26.93 2.29 -7.72
N GLU A 94 27.25 1.08 -8.17
CA GLU A 94 27.29 0.64 -9.58
C GLU A 94 25.93 0.06 -9.99
#